data_AF-A0A528CK31-F1
#
_entry.id   AF-A0A528CK31-F1
#
_cell.length_a   1.000
_cell.length_b   1.000
_cell.length_c   1.000
_cell.angle_alpha   90.00
_cell.angle_beta   90.00
_cell.angle_gamma   90.00
#
_symmetry.space_group_name_H-M   'P 1'
#
loop_
_entity.id
_entity.type
_entity.pdbx_description
1 polymer ?
#
loop_
_entity_poly.entity_id
_entity_poly.type
_entity_poly.pdbx_seq_one_letter_code
_entity_poly.pdbx_strand_id
1 'polypeptide(L)'
;ADVRDGSERVRFDSDMILELVSHCPSEFTIHARNPAHNVRFGGDNLIISMMASAPNCSDIDRGRRPGNQQDYRNFLKLAQMHNILN
;
A
#
# COMPACT_ATOMS: atom_id res chain seq x y z
N ALA A 1 -10.89 -24.03 10.83
CA ALA A 1 -11.45 -22.87 11.57
C ALA A 1 -12.82 -23.23 12.12
N ASP A 2 -13.16 -22.72 13.30
CA ASP A 2 -14.45 -22.91 13.98
C ASP A 2 -15.31 -21.64 13.85
N VAL A 3 -16.59 -21.82 13.49
CA VAL A 3 -17.59 -20.75 13.39
C VAL A 3 -18.87 -21.28 14.02
N ARG A 4 -19.47 -20.49 14.92
CA ARG A 4 -20.75 -20.82 15.54
C ARG A 4 -21.88 -20.24 14.69
N ASP A 5 -22.91 -21.05 14.43
CA ASP A 5 -24.10 -20.60 13.70
C ASP A 5 -24.71 -19.34 14.33
N GLY A 6 -25.06 -18.37 13.49
CA GLY A 6 -25.59 -17.07 13.91
C GLY A 6 -24.54 -16.10 14.49
N SER A 7 -23.24 -16.41 14.40
CA SER A 7 -22.15 -15.52 14.83
C SER A 7 -21.23 -15.13 13.67
N GLU A 8 -20.74 -13.88 13.68
CA GLU A 8 -19.74 -13.39 12.72
C GLU A 8 -18.29 -13.71 13.12
N ARG A 9 -18.07 -14.22 14.35
CA ARG A 9 -16.71 -14.44 14.86
C ARG A 9 -16.15 -15.79 14.40
N VAL A 10 -15.02 -15.73 13.69
CA VAL A 10 -14.23 -16.91 13.28
C VAL A 10 -13.08 -17.15 14.26
N ARG A 11 -12.85 -18.41 14.65
CA ARG A 11 -11.69 -18.83 15.45
C ARG A 11 -10.80 -19.74 14.61
N PHE A 12 -9.56 -19.34 14.41
CA PHE A 12 -8.57 -20.12 13.67
C PHE A 12 -7.69 -20.92 14.64
N ASP A 13 -7.32 -22.11 14.21
CA ASP A 13 -6.24 -22.88 14.84
C ASP A 13 -4.89 -22.18 14.57
N SER A 14 -3.97 -22.20 15.52
CA SER A 14 -2.67 -21.51 15.37
C SER A 14 -1.81 -22.11 14.27
N ASP A 15 -1.80 -23.45 14.16
CA ASP A 15 -0.97 -24.16 13.18
C ASP A 15 -1.53 -23.93 11.78
N MET A 16 -2.86 -23.89 11.65
CA MET A 16 -3.52 -23.49 10.40
C MET A 16 -3.10 -22.09 9.93
N ILE A 17 -2.98 -21.11 10.83
CA ILE A 17 -2.53 -19.76 10.45
C ILE A 17 -1.08 -19.78 9.98
N LEU A 18 -0.20 -20.48 10.69
CA LEU A 18 1.22 -20.59 10.31
C LEU A 18 1.40 -21.31 8.97
N GLU A 19 0.63 -22.38 8.73
CA GLU A 19 0.59 -23.07 7.45
C GLU A 19 0.16 -22.13 6.32
N LEU A 20 -0.91 -21.35 6.51
CA LEU A 20 -1.37 -20.39 5.51
C LEU A 20 -0.33 -19.29 5.24
N VAL A 21 0.28 -18.73 6.28
CA VAL A 21 1.35 -17.72 6.15
C VAL A 21 2.56 -18.29 5.40
N SER A 22 2.86 -19.59 5.55
CA SER A 22 3.99 -20.23 4.86
C SER A 22 3.90 -20.24 3.33
N HIS A 23 2.70 -20.05 2.77
CA HIS A 23 2.48 -19.91 1.33
C HIS A 23 2.84 -18.50 0.81
N CYS A 24 3.02 -17.53 1.69
CA CYS A 24 3.39 -16.17 1.32
C CYS A 24 4.87 -16.12 0.89
N PRO A 25 5.19 -15.57 -0.29
CA PRO A 25 6.57 -15.43 -0.71
C PRO A 25 7.31 -14.45 0.21
N SER A 26 8.55 -14.80 0.58
CA SER A 26 9.41 -13.89 1.35
C SER A 26 9.81 -12.64 0.56
N GLU A 27 9.84 -12.74 -0.77
CA GLU A 27 10.12 -11.64 -1.69
C GLU A 27 9.33 -11.78 -2.99
N PHE A 28 8.89 -10.66 -3.57
CA PHE A 28 8.20 -10.63 -4.86
C PHE A 28 8.43 -9.30 -5.58
N THR A 29 8.06 -9.20 -6.86
CA THR A 29 8.21 -7.96 -7.64
C THR A 29 6.84 -7.36 -7.97
N ILE A 30 6.66 -6.07 -7.66
CA ILE A 30 5.58 -5.27 -8.23
C ILE A 30 6.07 -4.72 -9.56
N HIS A 31 5.38 -5.10 -10.62
CA HIS A 31 5.74 -4.69 -11.97
C HIS A 31 5.11 -3.33 -12.33
N ALA A 32 5.95 -2.38 -12.69
CA ALA A 32 5.54 -1.07 -13.18
C ALA A 32 5.38 -1.08 -14.71
N ARG A 33 4.66 -0.08 -15.23
CA ARG A 33 4.52 0.13 -16.69
C ARG A 33 5.86 0.34 -17.39
N ASN A 34 6.79 1.02 -16.73
CA ASN A 34 8.19 1.09 -17.14
C ASN A 34 8.98 0.10 -16.27
N PRO A 35 9.55 -0.98 -16.82
CA PRO A 35 10.27 -1.99 -16.04
C PRO A 35 11.45 -1.44 -15.22
N ALA A 36 12.01 -0.29 -15.60
CA ALA A 36 13.04 0.40 -14.81
C ALA A 36 12.56 0.88 -13.43
N HIS A 37 11.23 0.91 -13.21
CA HIS A 37 10.60 1.24 -11.94
C HIS A 37 9.90 0.03 -11.30
N ASN A 38 10.28 -1.21 -11.66
CA ASN A 38 9.82 -2.38 -10.91
C ASN A 38 10.34 -2.32 -9.48
N VAL A 39 9.51 -2.72 -8.52
CA VAL A 39 9.86 -2.68 -7.08
C VAL A 39 9.95 -4.10 -6.54
N ARG A 40 11.12 -4.46 -6.00
CA ARG A 40 11.32 -5.73 -5.29
C ARG A 40 10.91 -5.56 -3.83
N PHE A 41 9.83 -6.23 -3.44
CA PHE A 41 9.31 -6.28 -2.08
C PHE A 41 9.95 -7.41 -1.28
N GLY A 42 10.27 -7.14 -0.01
CA GLY A 42 10.94 -8.08 0.90
C GLY A 42 12.45 -7.87 1.00
N GLY A 43 13.15 -8.76 1.70
CA GLY A 43 14.59 -8.65 1.97
C GLY A 43 14.95 -7.40 2.78
N ASP A 44 16.11 -6.80 2.48
CA ASP A 44 16.60 -5.57 3.12
C ASP A 44 16.19 -4.29 2.37
N ASN A 45 15.16 -4.35 1.52
CA ASN A 45 14.72 -3.21 0.72
C ASN A 45 13.88 -2.22 1.55
N LEU A 46 14.20 -0.92 1.47
CA LEU A 46 13.36 0.15 1.98
C LEU A 46 12.46 0.70 0.87
N ILE A 47 11.15 0.56 1.03
CA ILE A 47 10.18 1.00 0.03
C ILE A 47 9.40 2.20 0.56
N ILE A 48 9.59 3.35 -0.08
CA ILE A 48 8.87 4.59 0.24
C ILE A 48 7.76 4.79 -0.79
N SER A 49 6.53 4.98 -0.32
CA SER A 49 5.35 5.21 -1.16
C SER A 49 4.59 6.44 -0.68
N MET A 50 3.66 6.90 -1.50
CA MET A 50 2.79 8.04 -1.18
C MET A 50 1.73 7.69 -0.15
N MET A 51 1.29 8.70 0.59
CA MET A 51 0.11 8.60 1.44
C MET A 51 -1.12 8.22 0.60
N ALA A 52 -1.87 7.23 1.08
CA ALA A 52 -3.17 6.85 0.52
C ALA A 52 -4.32 7.37 1.40
N SER A 53 -5.46 7.71 0.79
CA SER A 53 -6.73 7.97 1.50
C SER A 53 -6.86 9.29 2.27
N ALA A 54 -5.88 10.20 2.22
CA ALA A 54 -6.04 11.52 2.85
C ALA A 54 -7.25 12.27 2.25
N PRO A 55 -8.28 12.62 3.05
CA PRO A 55 -9.50 13.25 2.52
C PRO A 55 -9.31 14.74 2.21
N ASN A 56 -8.19 15.32 2.64
CA ASN A 56 -7.87 16.73 2.50
C ASN A 56 -6.45 16.90 1.96
N CYS A 57 -6.20 18.02 1.29
CA CYS A 57 -4.91 18.43 0.77
C CYS A 57 -4.56 19.82 1.30
N SER A 58 -3.27 20.16 1.27
CA SER A 58 -2.79 21.50 1.63
C SER A 58 -1.61 21.87 0.74
N ASP A 59 -1.49 23.15 0.40
CA ASP A 59 -0.32 23.76 -0.22
C ASP A 59 -0.14 25.19 0.28
N ILE A 60 0.98 25.84 -0.07
CA ILE A 60 1.35 27.18 0.42
C ILE A 60 0.45 28.30 -0.12
N ASP A 61 -0.23 28.08 -1.24
CA ASP A 61 -1.02 29.09 -1.93
C ASP A 61 -2.50 29.07 -1.51
N ARG A 62 -3.07 27.87 -1.38
CA ARG A 62 -4.51 27.65 -1.16
C ARG A 62 -4.84 27.13 0.23
N GLY A 63 -3.82 26.81 1.04
CA GLY A 63 -4.00 26.24 2.37
C GLY A 63 -4.74 24.90 2.36
N ARG A 64 -5.27 24.50 3.52
CA ARG A 64 -5.95 23.21 3.72
C ARG A 64 -7.36 23.21 3.14
N ARG A 65 -7.72 22.19 2.36
CA ARG A 65 -9.03 22.05 1.70
C ARG A 65 -9.40 20.57 1.46
N PRO A 66 -10.66 20.24 1.15
CA PRO A 66 -11.03 18.90 0.68
C PRO A 66 -10.27 18.50 -0.59
N GLY A 67 -9.85 17.24 -0.66
CA GLY A 67 -9.16 16.70 -1.82
C GLY A 67 -10.05 16.66 -3.08
N ASN A 68 -9.44 16.84 -4.24
CA ASN A 68 -10.11 16.70 -5.54
C ASN A 68 -9.16 16.04 -6.55
N GLN A 69 -9.67 15.75 -7.75
CA GLN A 69 -8.91 15.04 -8.79
C GLN A 69 -7.66 15.81 -9.25
N GLN A 70 -7.72 17.14 -9.33
CA GLN A 70 -6.58 17.94 -9.76
C GLN A 70 -5.45 17.86 -8.74
N ASP A 71 -5.78 17.96 -7.45
CA ASP A 71 -4.78 17.84 -6.38
C ASP A 71 -4.15 16.44 -6.37
N TYR A 72 -4.95 15.39 -6.55
CA TYR A 72 -4.44 14.02 -6.70
C TYR A 72 -3.44 13.89 -7.85
N ARG A 73 -3.76 14.43 -9.04
CA ARG A 73 -2.85 14.43 -10.19
C ARG A 73 -1.57 15.23 -9.93
N ASN A 74 -1.66 16.34 -9.20
CA ASN A 74 -0.49 17.13 -8.83
C ASN A 74 0.44 16.34 -7.91
N PHE A 75 -0.10 15.65 -6.90
CA PHE A 75 0.71 14.77 -6.04
C PHE A 75 1.34 13.61 -6.82
N LEU A 76 0.62 12.98 -7.75
CA LEU A 76 1.22 11.93 -8.60
C LEU A 76 2.39 12.46 -9.45
N LYS A 77 2.28 13.68 -9.99
CA LYS A 77 3.38 14.32 -10.73
C LYS A 77 4.57 14.58 -9.81
N LEU A 78 4.34 15.11 -8.61
CA LEU A 78 5.39 15.29 -7.60
C LEU A 78 6.05 13.96 -7.23
N ALA A 79 5.25 12.90 -7.07
CA ALA A 79 5.75 11.56 -6.78
C ALA A 79 6.74 11.08 -7.85
N GLN A 80 6.34 11.21 -9.12
CA GLN A 80 7.15 10.80 -10.26
C GLN A 80 8.43 11.64 -10.43
N MET A 81 8.46 12.88 -9.95
CA MET A 81 9.63 13.76 -10.03
C MET A 81 10.71 13.41 -8.99
N HIS A 82 10.34 12.80 -7.87
CA HIS A 82 11.28 12.48 -6.80
C HIS A 82 11.79 11.05 -6.92
N ASN A 83 13.12 10.90 -6.99
CA ASN A 83 13.80 9.61 -7.11
C ASN A 83 13.79 8.75 -5.83
N ILE A 84 13.30 9.29 -4.72
CA ILE A 84 13.19 8.58 -3.44
C ILE A 84 11.84 7.86 -3.28
N LEU A 85 10.86 8.19 -4.11
CA LEU A 85 9.55 7.56 -4.12
C LEU A 85 9.58 6.45 -5.16
N ASN A 86 9.24 5.23 -4.74
CA ASN A 86 9.26 4.04 -5.59
C ASN A 86 7.96 3.86 -6.36
#